data_AF-A0A354D2V8-F1
#
_entry.id   AF-A0A354D2V8-F1
#
_cell.length_a   1.000
_cell.length_b   1.000
_cell.length_c   1.000
_cell.angle_alpha   90.00
_cell.angle_beta   90.00
_cell.angle_gamma   90.00
#
_symmetry.space_group_name_H-M   'P 1'
#
loop_
_entity.id
_entity.type
_entity.pdbx_description
1 polymer ?
#
loop_
_entity_poly.entity_id
_entity_poly.type
_entity_poly.pdbx_seq_one_letter_code
_entity_poly.pdbx_strand_id
1 'polypeptide(L)'
;MSAVLEWLKTFLMLYFFLTLILYLVPKKSYQKYLQFAVKMILLVVVFLPLLNRVSSGVDFFSLVEEFETYKAESGLTDMEGLEGLQNGYVEERSGYYQEHYGESE
;
A
#
# COMPACT_ATOMS: atom_id res chain seq x y z
N MET A 1 9.06 -22.29 -16.62
CA MET A 1 8.97 -22.97 -15.31
C MET A 1 10.09 -22.58 -14.33
N SER A 2 11.18 -21.93 -14.78
CA SER A 2 12.27 -21.44 -13.91
C SER A 2 11.87 -20.27 -13.01
N ALA A 3 11.10 -19.30 -13.53
CA ALA A 3 10.77 -18.07 -12.79
C ALA A 3 10.05 -18.32 -11.45
N VAL A 4 9.13 -19.30 -11.38
CA VAL A 4 8.43 -19.65 -10.14
C VAL A 4 9.39 -20.34 -9.15
N LEU A 5 10.33 -21.15 -9.63
CA LEU A 5 11.32 -21.82 -8.79
C LEU A 5 12.37 -20.84 -8.25
N GLU A 6 12.80 -19.88 -9.06
CA GLU A 6 13.67 -18.79 -8.65
C GLU A 6 12.98 -17.88 -7.63
N TRP A 7 11.73 -17.51 -7.88
CA TRP A 7 10.90 -16.79 -6.91
C TRP A 7 10.76 -17.57 -5.60
N LEU A 8 10.45 -18.86 -5.66
CA LEU A 8 10.30 -19.71 -4.48
C LEU A 8 11.61 -19.80 -3.69
N LYS A 9 12.76 -19.88 -4.36
CA LYS A 9 14.07 -19.87 -3.71
C LYS A 9 14.32 -18.55 -2.97
N THR A 10 14.01 -17.42 -3.60
CA THR A 10 14.12 -16.09 -2.98
C THR A 10 13.15 -15.95 -1.80
N PHE A 11 11.92 -16.42 -1.95
CA PHE A 11 10.91 -16.45 -0.88
C PHE A 11 11.38 -17.28 0.31
N LEU A 12 11.93 -18.48 0.07
CA LEU A 12 12.45 -19.35 1.13
C LEU A 12 13.65 -18.73 1.85
N MET A 13 14.57 -18.06 1.13
CA MET A 13 15.65 -17.30 1.78
C MET A 13 15.10 -16.20 2.68
N LEU A 14 14.14 -15.41 2.18
CA LEU A 14 13.51 -14.34 2.96
C LEU A 14 12.79 -14.90 4.20
N TYR A 15 12.03 -15.99 4.03
CA TYR A 15 11.35 -16.67 5.13
C TYR A 15 12.33 -17.12 6.21
N PHE A 16 13.43 -17.76 5.83
CA PHE A 16 14.47 -18.16 6.76
C PHE A 16 15.07 -16.96 7.48
N PHE A 17 15.40 -15.90 6.74
CA PHE A 17 15.96 -14.68 7.29
C PHE A 17 15.03 -13.99 8.31
N LEU A 18 13.75 -13.80 7.96
CA LEU A 18 12.74 -13.25 8.87
C LEU A 18 12.56 -14.12 10.11
N THR A 19 12.54 -15.45 9.94
CA THR A 19 12.43 -16.40 11.05
C THR A 19 13.65 -16.31 11.98
N LEU A 20 14.84 -16.10 11.42
CA LEU A 20 16.09 -15.97 12.16
C LEU A 20 16.13 -14.66 12.97
N ILE A 21 15.66 -13.55 12.39
CA ILE A 21 15.45 -12.28 13.11
C ILE A 21 14.46 -12.49 14.27
N LEU A 22 13.36 -13.19 14.00
CA LEU A 22 12.34 -13.47 15.02
C LEU A 22 12.90 -14.30 16.19
N TYR A 23 13.81 -15.25 15.89
CA TYR A 23 14.48 -16.08 16.89
C TYR A 23 15.51 -15.29 17.70
N LEU A 24 16.14 -14.28 17.08
CA LEU A 24 17.08 -13.38 17.77
C LEU A 24 16.38 -12.46 18.77
N VAL A 25 15.07 -12.25 18.67
CA VAL A 25 14.32 -11.32 19.52
C VAL A 25 14.07 -11.96 20.89
N PRO A 26 14.77 -11.52 21.96
CA PRO A 26 14.72 -12.19 23.26
C PRO A 26 13.56 -11.68 24.15
N LYS A 27 12.88 -10.59 23.77
CA LYS A 27 11.81 -9.96 24.56
C LYS A 27 10.43 -10.47 24.15
N LYS A 28 9.77 -11.22 25.05
CA LYS A 28 8.39 -11.73 24.87
C LYS A 28 7.34 -10.64 24.59
N SER A 29 7.59 -9.40 25.03
CA SER A 29 6.65 -8.28 24.82
C SER A 29 6.55 -7.86 23.34
N TYR A 30 7.68 -7.82 22.62
CA TYR A 30 7.72 -7.39 21.22
C TYR A 30 7.48 -8.53 20.22
N GLN A 31 7.61 -9.78 20.68
CA GLN A 31 7.55 -10.95 19.83
C GLN A 31 6.19 -11.11 19.12
N LYS A 32 5.07 -10.72 19.76
CA LYS A 32 3.74 -10.77 19.14
C LYS A 32 3.60 -9.80 17.97
N TYR A 33 4.09 -8.58 18.14
CA TYR A 33 4.06 -7.54 17.10
C TYR A 33 4.97 -7.90 15.93
N LEU A 34 6.18 -8.39 16.22
CA LEU A 34 7.09 -8.87 15.18
C LEU A 34 6.54 -10.10 14.46
N GLN A 35 5.95 -11.06 15.17
CA GLN A 35 5.31 -12.23 14.55
C GLN A 35 4.18 -11.82 13.60
N PHE A 36 3.38 -10.83 14.00
CA PHE A 36 2.33 -10.29 13.15
C PHE A 36 2.91 -9.62 11.90
N ALA A 37 3.91 -8.75 12.05
CA ALA A 37 4.57 -8.08 10.93
C ALA A 37 5.21 -9.09 9.95
N VAL A 38 5.94 -10.08 10.46
CA VAL A 38 6.55 -11.16 9.68
C VAL A 38 5.51 -11.93 8.86
N LYS A 39 4.36 -12.27 9.48
CA LYS A 39 3.26 -12.94 8.79
C LYS A 39 2.64 -12.06 7.70
N MET A 40 2.47 -10.77 7.96
CA MET A 40 1.93 -9.82 6.97
C MET A 40 2.88 -9.64 5.78
N ILE A 41 4.18 -9.48 6.03
CA ILE A 41 5.21 -9.38 4.98
C ILE A 41 5.22 -10.66 4.14
N LEU A 42 5.22 -11.83 4.78
CA LEU A 42 5.17 -13.12 4.08
C LEU A 42 3.91 -13.25 3.22
N LEU A 43 2.76 -12.84 3.74
CA LEU A 43 1.51 -12.86 3.00
C LEU A 43 1.62 -12.01 1.73
N VAL A 44 2.05 -10.75 1.84
CA VAL A 44 2.23 -9.86 0.68
C VAL A 44 3.20 -10.46 -0.34
N VAL A 45 4.35 -10.96 0.10
CA VAL A 45 5.37 -11.54 -0.80
C VAL A 45 4.86 -12.79 -1.52
N VAL A 46 4.05 -13.63 -0.87
CA VAL A 46 3.39 -14.78 -1.50
C VAL A 46 2.43 -14.36 -2.61
N PHE A 47 1.75 -13.23 -2.45
CA PHE A 47 0.83 -12.70 -3.44
C PHE A 47 1.51 -11.94 -4.59
N LEU A 48 2.74 -11.46 -4.44
CA LEU A 48 3.49 -10.77 -5.51
C LEU A 48 3.48 -11.48 -6.88
N PRO A 49 3.80 -12.79 -7.01
CA PRO A 49 3.76 -13.46 -8.31
C PRO A 49 2.35 -13.59 -8.88
N LEU A 50 1.32 -13.63 -8.02
CA LEU A 50 -0.08 -13.62 -8.44
C LEU A 50 -0.47 -12.23 -8.94
N LEU A 51 -0.05 -11.17 -8.25
CA LEU A 51 -0.28 -9.77 -8.62
C LEU A 51 0.42 -9.41 -9.94
N ASN A 52 1.70 -9.78 -10.09
CA ASN A 52 2.47 -9.56 -11.32
C ASN A 52 1.91 -10.34 -12.54
N ARG A 53 1.12 -11.39 -12.30
CA ARG A 53 0.45 -12.14 -13.37
C ARG A 53 -0.90 -11.52 -13.74
N VAL A 54 -1.54 -10.82 -12.81
CA VAL A 54 -2.83 -10.14 -13.02
C VAL A 54 -2.63 -8.76 -13.65
N SER A 55 -1.56 -8.05 -13.28
CA SER A 55 -1.17 -6.84 -14.00
C SER A 55 -0.64 -7.22 -15.38
N SER A 56 -1.11 -6.53 -16.41
CA SER A 56 -0.91 -6.80 -17.83
C SER A 56 0.53 -6.56 -18.31
N GLY A 57 1.54 -7.11 -17.63
CA GLY A 57 2.96 -6.89 -17.91
C GLY A 57 3.57 -5.67 -17.22
N VAL A 58 2.86 -5.05 -16.26
CA VAL A 58 3.38 -3.95 -15.44
C VAL A 58 3.76 -4.51 -14.07
N ASP A 59 5.02 -4.35 -13.66
CA ASP A 59 5.48 -4.85 -12.37
C ASP A 59 4.74 -4.14 -11.22
N PHE A 60 4.38 -4.87 -10.16
CA PHE A 60 3.74 -4.28 -9.00
C PHE A 60 4.54 -3.10 -8.41
N PHE A 61 5.87 -3.19 -8.45
CA PHE A 61 6.75 -2.14 -7.95
C PHE A 61 6.67 -0.84 -8.78
N SER A 62 6.50 -0.93 -10.10
CA SER A 62 6.35 0.28 -10.92
C SER A 62 5.00 0.95 -10.67
N LEU A 63 3.94 0.19 -10.39
CA LEU A 63 2.65 0.76 -9.98
C LEU A 63 2.75 1.47 -8.63
N VAL A 64 3.50 0.92 -7.68
CA VAL A 64 3.75 1.56 -6.39
C VAL A 64 4.57 2.84 -6.56
N GLU A 65 5.59 2.82 -7.42
CA GLU A 65 6.41 4.01 -7.72
C GLU A 65 5.59 5.12 -8.41
N GLU A 66 4.76 4.76 -9.39
CA GLU A 66 3.84 5.69 -10.05
C GLU A 66 2.85 6.27 -9.04
N PHE A 67 2.32 5.46 -8.13
CA PHE A 67 1.43 5.92 -7.07
C PHE A 67 2.12 6.88 -6.09
N GLU A 68 3.33 6.55 -5.64
CA GLU A 68 4.12 7.43 -4.76
C GLU A 68 4.48 8.75 -5.47
N THR A 69 4.83 8.70 -6.75
CA THR A 69 5.11 9.89 -7.57
C THR A 69 3.86 10.75 -7.70
N TYR A 70 2.71 10.13 -8.04
CA TYR A 70 1.42 10.82 -8.10
C TYR A 70 1.06 11.46 -6.76
N LYS A 71 1.28 10.75 -5.65
CA LYS A 71 1.00 11.24 -4.30
C LYS A 71 1.89 12.44 -3.92
N ALA A 72 3.15 12.42 -4.33
CA ALA A 72 4.08 13.52 -4.12
C ALA A 72 3.74 14.74 -4.98
N GLU A 73 3.35 14.53 -6.24
CA GLU A 73 2.98 15.60 -7.18
C GLU A 73 1.62 16.24 -6.83
N SER A 74 0.67 15.45 -6.33
CA SER A 74 -0.65 15.93 -5.91
C SER A 74 -0.67 16.64 -4.55
N GLY A 75 0.48 16.77 -3.87
CA GLY A 75 0.56 17.37 -2.54
C GLY A 75 -0.14 16.54 -1.45
N LEU A 76 -0.54 15.29 -1.75
CA LEU A 76 -1.26 14.39 -0.85
C LEU A 76 -0.38 13.76 0.23
N THR A 77 0.90 14.13 0.27
CA THR A 77 1.82 13.76 1.33
C THR A 77 1.54 14.51 2.64
N ASP A 78 0.98 15.72 2.55
CA ASP A 78 0.72 16.58 3.69
C ASP A 78 -0.78 16.62 4.05
N MET A 79 -1.07 16.77 5.34
CA MET A 79 -2.44 16.82 5.88
C MET A 79 -3.27 17.93 5.21
N GLU A 80 -2.63 19.04 4.83
CA GLU A 80 -3.22 20.15 4.07
C GLU A 80 -3.67 19.76 2.65
N GLY A 81 -2.94 18.89 1.94
CA GLY A 81 -3.34 18.44 0.60
C GLY A 81 -4.59 17.55 0.64
N LEU A 82 -4.70 16.72 1.68
CA LEU A 82 -5.88 15.90 1.94
C LEU A 82 -7.10 16.74 2.37
N GLU A 83 -6.88 17.76 3.21
CA GLU A 83 -7.90 18.73 3.59
C GLU A 83 -8.35 19.61 2.40
N GLY A 84 -7.43 19.98 1.52
CA GLY A 84 -7.72 20.73 0.30
C GLY A 84 -8.62 19.97 -0.68
N LEU A 85 -8.36 18.66 -0.87
CA LEU A 85 -9.27 17.82 -1.66
C LEU A 85 -10.62 17.66 -0.98
N GLN A 86 -10.64 17.41 0.34
CA GLN A 86 -11.89 17.29 1.09
C GLN A 86 -12.73 18.57 0.98
N ASN A 87 -12.11 19.74 1.15
CA ASN A 87 -12.76 21.03 1.03
C ASN A 87 -13.20 21.31 -0.41
N GLY A 88 -12.40 20.99 -1.42
CA GLY A 88 -12.78 21.13 -2.83
C GLY A 88 -14.01 20.30 -3.21
N TYR A 89 -14.09 19.04 -2.75
CA TYR A 89 -15.28 18.21 -2.96
C TYR A 89 -16.52 18.75 -2.22
N VAL A 90 -16.34 19.34 -1.04
CA VAL A 90 -17.44 19.94 -0.27
C VAL A 90 -17.91 21.25 -0.93
N GLU A 91 -16.98 22.06 -1.44
CA GLU A 91 -17.24 23.33 -2.08
C GLU A 91 -17.94 23.14 -3.43
N GLU A 92 -17.46 22.22 -4.27
CA GLU A 92 -18.10 21.84 -5.53
C GLU A 92 -19.53 21.33 -5.32
N ARG A 93 -19.73 20.50 -4.29
CA ARG A 93 -21.07 20.04 -3.91
C ARG A 93 -21.95 21.17 -3.38
N SER A 94 -21.40 22.09 -2.59
CA SER A 94 -22.15 23.22 -2.04
C SER A 94 -22.57 24.23 -3.12
N GLY A 95 -21.69 24.49 -4.10
CA GLY A 95 -21.97 25.34 -5.25
C GLY A 95 -23.10 24.77 -6.10
N TYR A 96 -23.11 23.44 -6.33
CA TYR A 96 -24.19 22.76 -7.02
C TYR A 96 -25.55 22.93 -6.32
N TYR A 97 -25.60 22.83 -4.99
CA TYR A 97 -26.86 23.04 -4.25
C TYR A 97 -27.32 24.50 -4.28
N GLN A 98 -26.38 25.45 -4.22
CA GLN A 98 -26.71 26.86 -4.28
C GLN A 98 -27.17 27.30 -5.68
N GLU A 99 -26.58 26.73 -6.74
CA GLU A 99 -26.95 27.00 -8.13
C GLU A 99 -28.28 26.35 -8.53
N HIS A 100 -28.57 25.14 -8.03
CA HIS A 100 -29.78 24.39 -8.42
C HIS A 100 -30.96 24.50 -7.45
N TYR A 101 -30.74 24.93 -6.20
CA TYR A 101 -31.76 24.97 -5.17
C TYR A 101 -31.71 26.24 -4.29
N GLY A 102 -30.84 27.21 -4.60
CA GLY A 102 -30.61 28.42 -3.79
C GLY A 102 -31.58 29.58 -4.02
N GLU A 103 -32.58 29.43 -4.89
CA GLU A 103 -33.70 30.38 -4.99
C GLU A 103 -34.98 29.77 -4.43
N SER A 104 -35.31 30.12 -3.18
CA SER A 104 -36.55 30.83 -2.83
C SER A 104 -36.74 30.85 -1.30
N GLU A 105 -36.77 32.07 -0.77
CA GLU A 105 -37.38 32.56 0.50
C GLU A 105 -36.74 32.19 1.86
#